data_AF-A0A0F6ML93-F1
#
_entry.id   AF-A0A0F6ML93-F1
#
_cell.length_a   1.000
_cell.length_b   1.000
_cell.length_c   1.000
_cell.angle_alpha   90.00
_cell.angle_beta   90.00
_cell.angle_gamma   90.00
#
_symmetry.space_group_name_H-M   'P 1'
#
loop_
_entity.id
_entity.type
_entity.pdbx_description
1 polymer ?
#
loop_
_entity_poly.entity_id
_entity_poly.type
_entity_poly.pdbx_seq_one_letter_code
_entity_poly.pdbx_strand_id
1 'polypeptide(L)'
;MNQPKKYIFCFDIIAGFLLIFSFFLLIFVPMSSMSTLWKDYRVLFLPMEVDEPAILQAAEEHGITGIISFQTIENRFSDLEEQGYTGYPFTDKERYTQWFVNDQENIRYMYIPSDKHITKDFFRFLKKNTGYFFIENDTSFSAFQFFIALIFFAVSFFYTSRKKNYFSAAFPFVIYAAFQRGILALSSSILIMYTLAFWMEAIGSSLKFTREQLVSRIKKNPLLVFFPFVALIIAKFNSNISLVLFVFAISASASFTYIIERFSFFAEEKMDTQKIHKTIRAYVMNPQSIAKFWHTRHLFVVSSCALFSIAFSALFLYFGFNKTIKAYQNTLYLPMPEASVGIPGFSKKAFDELKKIRTGDDLPDLGNLISDTWNAKVIPFTRLGLSPQENDRVSFNDFSVDENGVVTEQDGLVFNFDDEFIKSVISFRTSPSIEDLLYSQGRFITASYAPKKFPLNRYNSAALLVALVSAIMPLMIILLRVLEK
;
A
#
# COMPACT_ATOMS: atom_id res chain seq x y z
N MET A 1 -35.94 47.70 5.58
CA MET A 1 -36.11 46.60 4.60
C MET A 1 -34.73 46.23 4.06
N ASN A 2 -34.12 45.16 4.58
CA ASN A 2 -32.87 44.62 4.05
C ASN A 2 -33.22 43.39 3.20
N GLN A 3 -32.80 43.39 1.94
CA GLN A 3 -33.01 42.27 1.03
C GLN A 3 -32.46 40.96 1.64
N PRO A 4 -33.19 39.83 1.57
CA PRO A 4 -32.64 38.54 1.92
C PRO A 4 -31.44 38.27 1.01
N LYS A 5 -30.25 38.04 1.59
CA LYS A 5 -29.05 37.66 0.84
C LYS A 5 -29.42 36.51 -0.10
N LYS A 6 -29.31 36.70 -1.42
CA LYS A 6 -29.51 35.65 -2.42
C LYS A 6 -28.72 34.41 -1.98
N TYR A 7 -29.45 33.38 -1.58
CA TYR A 7 -28.90 32.11 -1.16
C TYR A 7 -28.18 31.48 -2.36
N ILE A 8 -26.87 31.27 -2.23
CA ILE A 8 -26.08 30.66 -3.31
C ILE A 8 -26.11 29.15 -3.11
N PHE A 9 -27.24 28.53 -3.43
CA PHE A 9 -27.47 27.08 -3.41
C PHE A 9 -26.36 26.31 -4.16
N CYS A 10 -25.77 26.94 -5.18
CA CYS A 10 -24.63 26.42 -5.93
C CYS A 10 -23.40 26.14 -5.05
N PHE A 11 -23.07 26.98 -4.06
CA PHE A 11 -21.92 26.73 -3.17
C PHE A 11 -22.15 25.54 -2.23
N ASP A 12 -23.39 25.35 -1.76
CA ASP A 12 -23.74 24.21 -0.91
C ASP A 12 -23.60 22.88 -1.70
N ILE A 13 -24.03 22.85 -2.98
CA ILE A 13 -23.84 21.70 -3.88
C ILE A 13 -22.36 21.44 -4.14
N ILE A 14 -21.58 22.48 -4.47
CA ILE A 14 -20.15 22.35 -4.76
C ILE A 14 -19.41 21.81 -3.53
N ALA A 15 -19.68 22.35 -2.34
CA ALA A 15 -19.05 21.87 -1.10
C ALA A 15 -19.44 20.42 -0.80
N GLY A 16 -20.70 20.03 -1.01
CA GLY A 16 -21.16 18.65 -0.84
C GLY A 16 -20.46 17.68 -1.80
N PHE A 17 -20.38 18.03 -3.08
CA PHE A 17 -19.67 17.23 -4.08
C PHE A 17 -18.18 17.12 -3.75
N LEU A 18 -17.54 18.24 -3.41
CA LEU A 18 -16.12 18.28 -3.10
C LEU A 18 -15.78 17.47 -1.84
N LEU A 19 -16.67 17.47 -0.83
CA LEU A 19 -16.55 16.63 0.35
C LEU A 19 -16.53 15.14 -0.01
N ILE A 20 -17.55 14.68 -0.72
CA ILE A 20 -17.72 13.27 -1.10
C ILE A 20 -16.56 12.83 -1.97
N PHE A 21 -16.22 13.62 -2.99
CA PHE A 21 -15.12 13.34 -3.90
C PHE A 21 -13.77 13.29 -3.18
N SER A 22 -13.51 14.22 -2.25
CA SER A 22 -12.25 14.24 -1.50
C SER A 22 -12.12 13.05 -0.56
N PHE A 23 -13.18 12.67 0.16
CA PHE A 23 -13.15 11.46 1.00
C PHE A 23 -13.03 10.18 0.18
N PHE A 24 -13.73 10.12 -0.97
CA PHE A 24 -13.59 9.01 -1.90
C PHE A 24 -12.13 8.85 -2.34
N LEU A 25 -11.49 9.93 -2.81
CA LEU A 25 -10.09 9.85 -3.24
C LEU A 25 -9.11 9.58 -2.09
N LEU A 26 -9.35 10.12 -0.89
CA LEU A 26 -8.53 9.84 0.30
C LEU A 26 -8.48 8.36 0.67
N ILE A 27 -9.56 7.62 0.42
CA ILE A 27 -9.72 6.23 0.82
C ILE A 27 -9.39 5.29 -0.36
N PHE A 28 -9.96 5.53 -1.54
CA PHE A 28 -9.85 4.62 -2.68
C PHE A 28 -8.51 4.71 -3.42
N VAL A 29 -7.87 5.88 -3.50
CA VAL A 29 -6.57 5.99 -4.17
C VAL A 29 -5.50 5.14 -3.44
N PRO A 30 -5.34 5.24 -2.11
CA PRO A 30 -4.44 4.34 -1.39
C PRO A 30 -4.79 2.87 -1.58
N MET A 31 -6.08 2.49 -1.42
CA MET A 31 -6.52 1.10 -1.53
C MET A 31 -6.29 0.47 -2.91
N SER A 32 -6.44 1.24 -3.99
CA SER A 32 -6.20 0.76 -5.36
C SER A 32 -4.71 0.74 -5.74
N SER A 33 -3.88 1.54 -5.07
CA SER A 33 -2.46 1.68 -5.40
C SER A 33 -1.54 0.61 -4.80
N MET A 34 -2.02 -0.16 -3.81
CA MET A 34 -1.24 -1.22 -3.16
C MET A 34 -1.75 -2.58 -3.61
N SER A 35 -1.36 -2.99 -4.81
CA SER A 35 -1.34 -4.40 -5.18
C SER A 35 0.02 -4.97 -4.79
N THR A 36 0.01 -6.21 -4.29
CA THR A 36 1.24 -7.01 -4.23
C THR A 36 1.83 -7.14 -5.63
N LEU A 37 3.13 -7.41 -5.72
CA LEU A 37 3.80 -7.59 -7.00
C LEU A 37 3.20 -8.77 -7.78
N TRP A 38 2.95 -9.86 -7.07
CA TRP A 38 2.27 -11.04 -7.56
C TRP A 38 0.86 -11.07 -6.98
N LYS A 39 -0.15 -11.31 -7.80
CA LYS A 39 -1.52 -11.48 -7.33
C LYS A 39 -1.56 -12.65 -6.34
N ASP A 40 -2.32 -12.51 -5.26
CA ASP A 40 -2.49 -13.53 -4.21
C ASP A 40 -1.19 -13.98 -3.49
N TYR A 41 -0.03 -13.38 -3.75
CA TYR A 41 1.25 -13.68 -3.09
C TYR A 41 2.02 -12.42 -2.68
N ARG A 42 2.66 -12.44 -1.52
CA ARG A 42 3.56 -11.39 -1.00
C ARG A 42 5.00 -11.86 -1.07
N VAL A 43 5.89 -10.98 -1.51
CA VAL A 43 7.33 -11.30 -1.52
C VAL A 43 7.95 -11.00 -0.15
N LEU A 44 8.63 -12.00 0.41
CA LEU A 44 9.53 -11.91 1.55
C LEU A 44 10.98 -11.95 1.06
N PHE A 45 11.77 -10.97 1.48
CA PHE A 45 13.18 -10.83 1.15
C PHE A 45 14.02 -11.13 2.37
N LEU A 46 15.04 -11.97 2.19
CA LEU A 46 15.92 -12.45 3.25
C LEU A 46 17.39 -12.42 2.79
N PRO A 47 18.34 -12.21 3.72
CA PRO A 47 19.75 -12.50 3.46
C PRO A 47 19.92 -13.97 3.06
N MET A 48 20.87 -14.25 2.17
CA MET A 48 21.20 -15.63 1.80
C MET A 48 21.77 -16.46 2.95
N GLU A 49 22.36 -15.83 3.98
CA GLU A 49 22.96 -16.55 5.12
C GLU A 49 21.93 -17.11 6.11
N VAL A 50 20.64 -16.81 5.93
CA VAL A 50 19.60 -17.23 6.87
C VAL A 50 19.25 -18.71 6.68
N ASP A 51 19.06 -19.39 7.81
CA ASP A 51 18.52 -20.74 7.88
C ASP A 51 17.04 -20.77 7.43
N GLU A 52 16.82 -21.06 6.15
CA GLU A 52 15.49 -21.20 5.54
C GLU A 52 14.61 -22.25 6.21
N PRO A 53 15.08 -23.49 6.48
CA PRO A 53 14.31 -24.48 7.23
C PRO A 53 13.73 -23.93 8.54
N ALA A 54 14.53 -23.19 9.32
CA ALA A 54 14.05 -22.60 10.57
C ALA A 54 12.98 -21.53 10.37
N ILE A 55 13.05 -20.76 9.27
CA ILE A 55 12.02 -19.76 8.93
C ILE A 55 10.72 -20.45 8.53
N LEU A 56 10.79 -21.47 7.68
CA LEU A 56 9.63 -22.20 7.19
C LEU A 56 8.92 -22.93 8.33
N GLN A 57 9.68 -23.60 9.21
CA GLN A 57 9.13 -24.21 10.42
C GLN A 57 8.44 -23.17 11.30
N ALA A 58 9.08 -22.01 11.55
CA ALA A 58 8.47 -20.94 12.32
C ALA A 58 7.22 -20.38 11.63
N ALA A 59 7.15 -20.35 10.30
CA ALA A 59 5.98 -19.90 9.57
C ALA A 59 4.81 -20.88 9.75
N GLU A 60 5.07 -22.19 9.63
CA GLU A 60 4.10 -23.26 9.82
C GLU A 60 3.54 -23.29 11.25
N GLU A 61 4.41 -23.15 12.27
CA GLU A 61 4.01 -23.06 13.68
C GLU A 61 3.02 -21.90 13.94
N HIS A 62 3.08 -20.86 13.11
CA HIS A 62 2.19 -19.70 13.19
C HIS A 62 1.05 -19.72 12.16
N GLY A 63 0.79 -20.87 11.52
CA GLY A 63 -0.32 -21.08 10.58
C GLY A 63 -0.13 -20.48 9.19
N ILE A 64 1.10 -20.11 8.83
CA ILE A 64 1.45 -19.59 7.50
C ILE A 64 1.93 -20.78 6.65
N THR A 65 1.00 -21.45 5.98
CA THR A 65 1.27 -22.61 5.13
C THR A 65 1.31 -22.24 3.65
N GLY A 66 1.93 -23.08 2.81
CA GLY A 66 1.96 -22.91 1.36
C GLY A 66 2.93 -21.83 0.87
N ILE A 67 3.99 -21.57 1.64
CA ILE A 67 5.08 -20.67 1.21
C ILE A 67 5.83 -21.33 0.07
N ILE A 68 6.04 -20.59 -1.02
CA ILE A 68 6.90 -21.02 -2.12
C ILE A 68 8.32 -20.51 -1.81
N SER A 69 9.26 -21.43 -1.67
CA SER A 69 10.65 -21.14 -1.28
C SER A 69 11.64 -22.02 -2.04
N PHE A 70 12.94 -21.88 -1.78
CA PHE A 70 13.95 -22.70 -2.45
C PHE A 70 13.75 -24.20 -2.19
N GLN A 71 13.29 -24.60 -1.00
CA GLN A 71 12.95 -26.00 -0.69
C GLN A 71 11.85 -26.58 -1.60
N THR A 72 10.96 -25.75 -2.16
CA THR A 72 9.93 -26.24 -3.09
C THR A 72 10.51 -26.76 -4.40
N ILE A 73 11.76 -26.40 -4.74
CA ILE A 73 12.47 -26.96 -5.90
C ILE A 73 12.64 -28.47 -5.73
N GLU A 74 13.05 -28.95 -4.56
CA GLU A 74 13.27 -30.39 -4.35
C GLU A 74 11.98 -31.18 -4.57
N ASN A 75 10.89 -30.74 -3.95
CA ASN A 75 9.56 -31.36 -4.12
C ASN A 75 9.03 -31.27 -5.56
N ARG A 76 9.41 -30.22 -6.30
CA ARG A 76 8.96 -30.02 -7.68
C ARG A 76 9.69 -30.94 -8.65
N PHE A 77 10.97 -31.19 -8.43
CA PHE A 77 11.82 -31.99 -9.33
C PHE A 77 11.98 -33.46 -8.89
N SER A 78 11.50 -33.85 -7.70
CA SER A 78 11.61 -35.23 -7.17
C SER A 78 11.16 -36.30 -8.17
N ASP A 79 9.97 -36.12 -8.75
CA ASP A 79 9.37 -37.12 -9.64
C ASP A 79 10.16 -37.27 -10.95
N LEU A 80 10.80 -36.19 -11.41
CA LEU A 80 11.64 -36.19 -12.62
C LEU A 80 12.98 -36.89 -12.37
N GLU A 81 13.57 -36.66 -11.19
CA GLU A 81 14.81 -37.30 -10.77
C GLU A 81 14.60 -38.81 -10.53
N GLU A 82 13.49 -39.21 -9.90
CA GLU A 82 13.13 -40.62 -9.68
C GLU A 82 12.95 -41.41 -11.00
N GLN A 83 12.42 -40.76 -12.03
CA GLN A 83 12.20 -41.37 -13.35
C GLN A 83 13.46 -41.42 -14.22
N GLY A 84 14.61 -40.96 -13.71
CA GLY A 84 15.90 -40.99 -14.42
C GLY A 84 15.92 -40.09 -15.67
N TYR A 85 15.02 -39.11 -15.73
CA TYR A 85 14.87 -38.24 -16.89
C TYR A 85 15.99 -37.19 -16.91
N THR A 86 16.92 -37.32 -17.86
CA THR A 86 18.11 -36.44 -18.00
C THR A 86 18.07 -35.55 -19.25
N GLY A 87 17.13 -35.78 -20.17
CA GLY A 87 16.96 -35.03 -21.41
C GLY A 87 15.92 -33.92 -21.25
N TYR A 88 16.33 -32.68 -20.98
CA TYR A 88 15.43 -31.54 -20.80
C TYR A 88 14.46 -31.32 -21.99
N PRO A 89 13.21 -30.81 -21.76
CA PRO A 89 12.94 -29.76 -20.77
C PRO A 89 11.72 -29.96 -19.85
N PHE A 90 11.85 -29.42 -18.62
CA PHE A 90 10.80 -29.05 -17.64
C PHE A 90 11.18 -27.75 -16.91
N THR A 91 11.87 -26.87 -17.62
CA THR A 91 12.63 -25.70 -17.19
C THR A 91 13.77 -26.07 -16.26
N ASP A 92 14.95 -26.10 -16.88
CA ASP A 92 16.29 -26.16 -16.28
C ASP A 92 16.30 -25.71 -14.81
N LYS A 93 16.73 -26.63 -13.94
CA LYS A 93 16.79 -26.42 -12.49
C LYS A 93 17.59 -25.16 -12.15
N GLU A 94 18.65 -24.86 -12.91
CA GLU A 94 19.46 -23.66 -12.73
C GLU A 94 18.73 -22.37 -13.10
N ARG A 95 17.91 -22.38 -14.16
CA ARG A 95 17.04 -21.22 -14.47
C ARG A 95 15.90 -21.09 -13.46
N TYR A 96 15.36 -22.19 -12.95
CA TYR A 96 14.26 -22.16 -11.98
C TYR A 96 14.70 -21.61 -10.61
N THR A 97 15.95 -21.85 -10.19
CA THR A 97 16.49 -21.31 -8.92
C THR A 97 16.54 -19.78 -8.91
N GLN A 98 16.63 -19.14 -10.08
CA GLN A 98 16.63 -17.68 -10.22
C GLN A 98 15.35 -17.02 -9.70
N TRP A 99 14.25 -17.75 -9.54
CA TRP A 99 13.04 -17.24 -8.87
C TRP A 99 13.24 -16.98 -7.37
N PHE A 100 14.25 -17.60 -6.76
CA PHE A 100 14.47 -17.62 -5.31
C PHE A 100 15.77 -16.95 -4.90
N VAL A 101 16.77 -16.91 -5.77
CA VAL A 101 18.11 -16.44 -5.41
C VAL A 101 18.58 -15.35 -6.36
N ASN A 102 19.05 -14.24 -5.80
CA ASN A 102 19.84 -13.23 -6.49
C ASN A 102 21.25 -13.21 -5.91
N ASP A 103 22.18 -13.88 -6.58
CA ASP A 103 23.58 -13.98 -6.17
C ASP A 103 24.31 -12.63 -6.17
N GLN A 104 23.91 -11.69 -7.04
CA GLN A 104 24.57 -10.39 -7.16
C GLN A 104 24.31 -9.49 -5.94
N GLU A 105 23.10 -9.57 -5.39
CA GLU A 105 22.69 -8.78 -4.22
C GLU A 105 22.70 -9.60 -2.92
N ASN A 106 23.07 -10.89 -2.99
CA ASN A 106 23.11 -11.84 -1.87
C ASN A 106 21.75 -11.95 -1.13
N ILE A 107 20.65 -12.00 -1.92
CA ILE A 107 19.27 -11.99 -1.43
C ILE A 107 18.57 -13.29 -1.82
N ARG A 108 17.72 -13.77 -0.90
CA ARG A 108 16.74 -14.82 -1.14
C ARG A 108 15.31 -14.27 -1.13
N TYR A 109 14.49 -14.79 -2.04
CA TYR A 109 13.07 -14.51 -2.15
C TYR A 109 12.24 -15.71 -1.70
N MET A 110 11.17 -15.43 -0.97
CA MET A 110 10.11 -16.38 -0.66
C MET A 110 8.76 -15.74 -0.98
N TYR A 111 7.80 -16.56 -1.39
CA TYR A 111 6.46 -16.09 -1.75
C TYR A 111 5.44 -16.62 -0.75
N ILE A 112 4.86 -15.72 0.03
CA ILE A 112 3.87 -16.03 1.07
C ILE A 112 2.48 -15.77 0.50
N PRO A 113 1.56 -16.74 0.54
CA PRO A 113 0.17 -16.51 0.14
C PRO A 113 -0.46 -15.32 0.89
N SER A 114 -1.19 -14.47 0.17
CA SER A 114 -1.74 -13.20 0.67
C SER A 114 -2.94 -13.39 1.60
N ASP A 115 -3.64 -14.52 1.50
CA ASP A 115 -4.73 -14.91 2.40
C ASP A 115 -4.24 -15.16 3.83
N LYS A 116 -2.95 -15.52 4.01
CA LYS A 116 -2.37 -15.80 5.33
C LYS A 116 -2.09 -14.51 6.10
N HIS A 117 -2.51 -14.46 7.36
CA HIS A 117 -2.18 -13.33 8.22
C HIS A 117 -0.75 -13.45 8.78
N ILE A 118 0.09 -12.45 8.58
CA ILE A 118 1.42 -12.41 9.19
C ILE A 118 1.27 -12.12 10.69
N THR A 119 1.52 -13.14 11.51
CA THR A 119 1.40 -13.00 12.96
C THR A 119 2.51 -12.12 13.54
N LYS A 120 2.23 -11.46 14.66
CA LYS A 120 3.23 -10.63 15.37
C LYS A 120 4.42 -11.45 15.86
N ASP A 121 4.19 -12.72 16.18
CA ASP A 121 5.21 -13.61 16.71
C ASP A 121 6.14 -14.11 15.61
N PHE A 122 5.62 -14.44 14.42
CA PHE A 122 6.45 -14.70 13.24
C PHE A 122 7.29 -13.48 12.85
N PHE A 123 6.70 -12.27 12.86
CA PHE A 123 7.45 -11.04 12.61
C PHE A 123 8.56 -10.80 13.66
N ARG A 124 8.31 -11.15 14.93
CA ARG A 124 9.31 -11.07 16.01
C ARG A 124 10.41 -12.11 15.82
N PHE A 125 10.08 -13.32 15.39
CA PHE A 125 11.03 -14.38 15.04
C PHE A 125 11.98 -13.91 13.95
N LEU A 126 11.45 -13.39 12.83
CA LEU A 126 12.27 -12.83 11.75
C LEU A 126 13.21 -11.73 12.27
N LYS A 127 12.73 -10.80 13.09
CA LYS A 127 13.56 -9.71 13.64
C LYS A 127 14.71 -10.19 14.55
N LYS A 128 14.54 -11.34 15.20
CA LYS A 128 15.53 -11.94 16.10
C LYS A 128 16.57 -12.75 15.33
N ASN A 129 16.14 -13.52 14.34
CA ASN A 129 16.97 -14.52 13.65
C ASN A 129 17.54 -14.02 12.32
N THR A 130 17.07 -12.89 11.79
CA THR A 130 17.58 -12.29 10.56
C THR A 130 18.24 -10.94 10.83
N GLY A 131 19.31 -10.64 10.10
CA GLY A 131 19.96 -9.33 10.15
C GLY A 131 19.02 -8.22 9.65
N TYR A 132 18.31 -8.50 8.56
CA TYR A 132 17.37 -7.63 7.87
C TYR A 132 16.34 -8.49 7.10
N PHE A 133 15.12 -7.99 6.85
CA PHE A 133 14.11 -8.71 6.06
C PHE A 133 12.96 -7.79 5.62
N PHE A 134 12.49 -7.86 4.38
CA PHE A 134 11.32 -7.09 3.96
C PHE A 134 10.15 -8.01 3.63
N ILE A 135 8.94 -7.66 4.06
CA ILE A 135 7.72 -8.33 3.62
C ILE A 135 6.85 -7.31 2.91
N GLU A 136 6.41 -7.64 1.69
CA GLU A 136 5.44 -6.84 0.96
C GLU A 136 4.12 -6.78 1.74
N ASN A 137 3.62 -5.58 1.98
CA ASN A 137 2.36 -5.40 2.69
C ASN A 137 1.19 -5.43 1.70
N ASP A 138 0.17 -6.20 2.04
CA ASP A 138 -1.12 -6.33 1.35
C ASP A 138 -2.12 -5.21 1.70
N THR A 139 -1.98 -4.62 2.88
CA THR A 139 -2.92 -3.62 3.39
C THR A 139 -2.44 -2.19 3.10
N SER A 140 -3.36 -1.32 2.70
CA SER A 140 -3.10 0.13 2.59
C SER A 140 -3.21 0.86 3.94
N PHE A 141 -3.93 0.27 4.88
CA PHE A 141 -4.19 0.85 6.20
C PHE A 141 -2.99 0.66 7.13
N SER A 142 -2.65 1.71 7.89
CA SER A 142 -1.66 1.68 8.96
C SER A 142 -2.35 1.84 10.30
N ALA A 143 -2.61 0.71 10.97
CA ALA A 143 -3.25 0.71 12.28
C ALA A 143 -2.48 1.55 13.31
N PHE A 144 -1.15 1.43 13.32
CA PHE A 144 -0.28 2.20 14.23
C PHE A 144 -0.44 3.72 14.05
N GLN A 145 -0.35 4.20 12.80
CA GLN A 145 -0.47 5.64 12.53
C GLN A 145 -1.88 6.16 12.82
N PHE A 146 -2.90 5.36 12.46
CA PHE A 146 -4.29 5.67 12.78
C PHE A 146 -4.52 5.83 14.29
N PHE A 147 -4.06 4.88 15.11
CA PHE A 147 -4.26 4.96 16.56
C PHE A 147 -3.54 6.16 17.19
N ILE A 148 -2.31 6.47 16.77
CA ILE A 148 -1.60 7.64 17.29
C ILE A 148 -2.31 8.94 16.87
N ALA A 149 -2.72 9.06 15.61
CA ALA A 149 -3.47 10.20 15.13
C ALA A 149 -4.81 10.34 15.86
N LEU A 150 -5.52 9.23 16.11
CA LEU A 150 -6.79 9.20 16.83
C LEU A 150 -6.64 9.60 18.30
N ILE A 151 -5.61 9.12 18.99
CA ILE A 151 -5.31 9.52 20.38
C ILE A 151 -5.04 11.03 20.44
N PHE A 152 -4.19 11.54 19.54
CA PHE A 152 -3.91 12.98 19.50
C PHE A 152 -5.16 13.82 19.15
N PHE A 153 -5.97 13.34 18.20
CA PHE A 153 -7.25 13.96 17.84
C PHE A 153 -8.20 14.01 19.05
N ALA A 154 -8.33 12.91 19.79
CA ALA A 154 -9.18 12.85 20.97
C ALA A 154 -8.72 13.83 22.06
N VAL A 155 -7.42 13.83 22.38
CA VAL A 155 -6.84 14.77 23.36
C VAL A 155 -7.11 16.21 22.94
N SER A 156 -6.80 16.56 21.69
CA SER A 156 -7.03 17.91 21.16
C SER A 156 -8.51 18.29 21.14
N PHE A 157 -9.41 17.35 20.83
CA PHE A 157 -10.85 17.56 20.83
C PHE A 157 -11.40 17.86 22.23
N PHE A 158 -10.89 17.20 23.28
CA PHE A 158 -11.32 17.47 24.67
C PHE A 158 -10.92 18.86 25.15
N TYR A 159 -9.75 19.35 24.75
CA TYR A 159 -9.21 20.65 25.18
C TYR A 159 -9.56 21.83 24.26
N THR A 160 -10.20 21.58 23.13
CA THR A 160 -10.68 22.63 22.23
C THR A 160 -12.11 23.04 22.59
N SER A 161 -12.35 24.34 22.71
CA SER A 161 -13.63 24.97 23.05
C SER A 161 -14.69 24.72 21.97
N ARG A 162 -14.31 24.77 20.69
CA ARG A 162 -15.20 24.58 19.53
C ARG A 162 -15.16 23.15 18.99
N LYS A 163 -15.67 22.21 19.78
CA LYS A 163 -15.64 20.76 19.49
C LYS A 163 -16.15 20.38 18.09
N LYS A 164 -17.30 20.92 17.67
CA LYS A 164 -17.90 20.61 16.35
C LYS A 164 -17.00 21.01 15.19
N ASN A 165 -16.47 22.24 15.21
CA ASN A 165 -15.61 22.75 14.14
C ASN A 165 -14.24 22.07 14.15
N TYR A 166 -13.70 21.74 15.34
CA TYR A 166 -12.47 20.97 15.42
C TYR A 166 -12.64 19.57 14.84
N PHE A 167 -13.74 18.88 15.19
CA PHE A 167 -14.06 17.58 14.63
C PHE A 167 -14.11 17.61 13.11
N SER A 168 -14.88 18.54 12.53
CA SER A 168 -15.03 18.65 11.08
C SER A 168 -13.72 18.98 10.36
N ALA A 169 -12.90 19.84 10.96
CA ALA A 169 -11.66 20.28 10.35
C ALA A 169 -10.53 19.23 10.48
N ALA A 170 -10.41 18.56 11.62
CA ALA A 170 -9.29 17.67 11.92
C ALA A 170 -9.53 16.21 11.50
N PHE A 171 -10.78 15.74 11.45
CA PHE A 171 -11.10 14.34 11.12
C PHE A 171 -10.54 13.84 9.77
N PRO A 172 -10.57 14.62 8.67
CA PRO A 172 -9.95 14.20 7.41
C PRO A 172 -8.45 13.88 7.52
N PHE A 173 -7.74 14.54 8.44
CA PHE A 173 -6.32 14.29 8.66
C PHE A 173 -6.06 12.98 9.43
N VAL A 174 -7.00 12.54 10.28
CA VAL A 174 -6.95 11.20 10.89
C VAL A 174 -7.04 10.11 9.80
N ILE A 175 -7.93 10.30 8.82
CA ILE A 175 -8.03 9.39 7.66
C ILE A 175 -6.76 9.42 6.81
N TYR A 176 -6.22 10.62 6.54
CA TYR A 176 -4.95 10.76 5.85
C TYR A 176 -3.81 9.99 6.54
N ALA A 177 -3.68 10.10 7.86
CA ALA A 177 -2.68 9.35 8.64
C ALA A 177 -2.94 7.83 8.64
N ALA A 178 -4.19 7.40 8.47
CA ALA A 178 -4.52 5.98 8.40
C ALA A 178 -4.06 5.32 7.08
N PHE A 179 -4.20 6.03 5.96
CA PHE A 179 -3.93 5.48 4.63
C PHE A 179 -2.56 5.87 4.06
N GLN A 180 -1.83 6.76 4.72
CA GLN A 180 -0.43 7.05 4.39
C GLN A 180 0.51 6.36 5.36
N ARG A 181 1.66 5.93 4.84
CA ARG A 181 2.73 5.29 5.62
C ARG A 181 3.99 6.15 5.58
N GLY A 182 4.81 6.00 6.60
CA GLY A 182 6.05 6.75 6.78
C GLY A 182 6.00 7.71 7.96
N ILE A 183 7.17 8.09 8.45
CA ILE A 183 7.31 8.97 9.61
C ILE A 183 6.71 10.36 9.30
N LEU A 184 7.01 10.88 8.11
CA LEU A 184 6.64 12.24 7.71
C LEU A 184 5.12 12.42 7.53
N ALA A 185 4.40 11.41 7.05
CA ALA A 185 2.95 11.48 6.90
C ALA A 185 2.23 11.72 8.23
N LEU A 186 2.60 10.95 9.26
CA LEU A 186 2.05 11.09 10.60
C LEU A 186 2.45 12.42 11.24
N SER A 187 3.72 12.84 11.11
CA SER A 187 4.18 14.14 11.61
C SER A 187 3.41 15.31 10.98
N SER A 188 3.22 15.29 9.66
CA SER A 188 2.42 16.28 8.93
C SER A 188 0.98 16.32 9.44
N SER A 189 0.36 15.15 9.64
CA SER A 189 -1.00 15.03 10.15
C SER A 189 -1.17 15.57 11.57
N ILE A 190 -0.24 15.25 12.48
CA ILE A 190 -0.29 15.75 13.86
C ILE A 190 -0.08 17.25 13.87
N LEU A 191 0.87 17.75 13.08
CA LEU A 191 1.18 19.18 13.02
C LEU A 191 -0.01 19.98 12.48
N ILE A 192 -0.68 19.53 11.42
CA ILE A 192 -1.87 20.23 10.92
C ILE A 192 -3.05 20.12 11.90
N MET A 193 -3.30 18.97 12.53
CA MET A 193 -4.34 18.85 13.57
C MET A 193 -4.05 19.77 14.77
N TYR A 194 -2.79 19.90 15.17
CA TYR A 194 -2.36 20.85 16.20
C TYR A 194 -2.60 22.30 15.77
N THR A 195 -2.28 22.65 14.52
CA THR A 195 -2.58 23.99 14.00
C THR A 195 -4.06 24.30 13.97
N LEU A 196 -4.91 23.32 13.62
CA LEU A 196 -6.35 23.50 13.59
C LEU A 196 -6.90 23.70 15.01
N ALA A 197 -6.43 22.95 16.00
CA ALA A 197 -6.79 23.18 17.39
C ALA A 197 -6.41 24.60 17.82
N PHE A 198 -5.18 25.02 17.50
CA PHE A 198 -4.70 26.37 17.79
C PHE A 198 -5.48 27.45 17.03
N TRP A 199 -5.88 27.21 15.77
CA TRP A 199 -6.67 28.12 14.95
C TRP A 199 -8.07 28.32 15.53
N MET A 200 -8.72 27.23 15.96
CA MET A 200 -10.04 27.26 16.59
C MET A 200 -10.05 28.05 17.89
N GLU A 201 -8.98 28.02 18.67
CA GLU A 201 -8.85 28.85 19.86
C GLU A 201 -8.44 30.30 19.53
N ALA A 202 -7.48 30.48 18.60
CA ALA A 202 -6.96 31.79 18.18
C ALA A 202 -8.01 32.68 17.49
N ILE A 203 -8.97 32.05 16.84
CA ILE A 203 -9.98 32.75 16.03
C ILE A 203 -11.38 32.58 16.63
N GLY A 204 -11.61 31.56 17.44
CA GLY A 204 -12.94 31.18 17.88
C GLY A 204 -13.30 31.58 19.31
N SER A 205 -13.43 32.88 19.61
CA SER A 205 -14.22 33.27 20.79
C SER A 205 -15.72 33.03 20.55
N SER A 206 -16.56 32.98 21.59
CA SER A 206 -18.03 32.94 21.45
C SER A 206 -18.62 34.16 20.71
N LEU A 207 -17.78 35.17 20.44
CA LEU A 207 -18.15 36.45 19.86
C LEU A 207 -17.79 36.45 18.36
N LYS A 208 -18.66 37.03 17.53
CA LYS A 208 -18.38 37.16 16.10
C LYS A 208 -17.34 38.26 15.87
N PHE A 209 -16.32 37.97 15.07
CA PHE A 209 -15.29 38.93 14.68
C PHE A 209 -15.62 39.63 13.36
N THR A 210 -15.19 40.89 13.21
CA THR A 210 -15.18 41.56 11.91
C THR A 210 -13.98 41.10 11.06
N ARG A 211 -14.06 41.28 9.73
CA ARG A 211 -12.98 40.88 8.79
C ARG A 211 -11.64 41.54 9.13
N GLU A 212 -11.66 42.81 9.54
CA GLU A 212 -10.46 43.57 9.92
C GLU A 212 -9.82 43.02 11.21
N GLN A 213 -10.63 42.63 12.19
CA GLN A 213 -10.16 42.01 13.42
C GLN A 213 -9.50 40.65 13.16
N LEU A 214 -10.05 39.85 12.23
CA LEU A 214 -9.44 38.59 11.81
C LEU A 214 -8.08 38.81 11.15
N VAL A 215 -7.99 39.74 10.20
CA VAL A 215 -6.72 40.05 9.51
C VAL A 215 -5.66 40.55 10.50
N SER A 216 -6.04 41.42 11.43
CA SER A 216 -5.13 41.91 12.48
C SER A 216 -4.62 40.78 13.38
N ARG A 217 -5.48 39.83 13.76
CA ARG A 217 -5.09 38.68 14.58
C ARG A 217 -4.16 37.71 13.86
N ILE A 218 -4.39 37.46 12.57
CA ILE A 218 -3.51 36.63 11.74
C ILE A 218 -2.14 37.30 11.60
N LYS A 219 -2.09 38.61 11.33
CA LYS A 219 -0.82 39.37 11.27
C LYS A 219 -0.03 39.30 12.58
N LYS A 220 -0.72 39.32 13.73
CA LYS A 220 -0.09 39.20 15.05
C LYS A 220 0.36 37.78 15.41
N ASN A 221 -0.08 36.75 14.66
CA ASN A 221 0.26 35.35 14.94
C ASN A 221 0.70 34.66 13.64
N PRO A 222 1.91 34.96 13.12
CA PRO A 222 2.40 34.41 11.84
C PRO A 222 2.47 32.87 11.84
N LEU A 223 2.61 32.24 13.03
CA LEU A 223 2.63 30.79 13.20
C LEU A 223 1.36 30.09 12.67
N LEU A 224 0.21 30.78 12.66
CA LEU A 224 -1.05 30.25 12.13
C LEU A 224 -0.98 29.95 10.63
N VAL A 225 -0.11 30.65 9.90
CA VAL A 225 0.09 30.48 8.45
C VAL A 225 1.33 29.63 8.17
N PHE A 226 2.38 29.80 8.98
CA PHE A 226 3.64 29.09 8.83
C PHE A 226 3.49 27.57 9.02
N PHE A 227 2.80 27.12 10.06
CA PHE A 227 2.72 25.69 10.37
C PHE A 227 1.93 24.85 9.35
N PRO A 228 0.78 25.30 8.80
CA PRO A 228 0.14 24.59 7.69
C PRO A 228 1.06 24.44 6.47
N PHE A 229 1.89 25.46 6.17
CA PHE A 229 2.87 25.38 5.09
C PHE A 229 3.97 24.36 5.39
N VAL A 230 4.46 24.32 6.63
CA VAL A 230 5.41 23.28 7.09
C VAL A 230 4.80 21.88 6.96
N ALA A 231 3.54 21.68 7.39
CA ALA A 231 2.85 20.40 7.26
C ALA A 231 2.76 19.94 5.79
N LEU A 232 2.47 20.88 4.87
CA LEU A 232 2.39 20.61 3.43
C LEU A 232 3.76 20.23 2.86
N ILE A 233 4.83 20.94 3.24
CA ILE A 233 6.20 20.60 2.83
C ILE A 233 6.58 19.19 3.34
N ILE A 234 6.27 18.88 4.60
CA ILE A 234 6.55 17.56 5.18
C ILE A 234 5.80 16.46 4.39
N ALA A 235 4.53 16.70 4.02
CA ALA A 235 3.76 15.76 3.19
C ALA A 235 4.41 15.57 1.80
N LYS A 236 4.94 16.63 1.18
CA LYS A 236 5.67 16.56 -0.09
C LYS A 236 6.93 15.70 0.01
N PHE A 237 7.72 15.88 1.07
CA PHE A 237 8.94 15.08 1.30
C PHE A 237 8.63 13.60 1.53
N ASN A 238 7.44 13.26 2.01
CA ASN A 238 7.01 11.86 2.13
C ASN A 238 6.82 11.20 0.75
N SER A 239 6.01 11.79 -0.13
CA SER A 239 5.89 11.42 -1.54
C SER A 239 4.96 12.38 -2.31
N ASN A 240 4.99 12.33 -3.65
CA ASN A 240 4.04 13.06 -4.50
C ASN A 240 2.58 12.65 -4.23
N ILE A 241 2.33 11.35 -4.05
CA ILE A 241 0.99 10.83 -3.74
C ILE A 241 0.54 11.35 -2.36
N SER A 242 1.44 11.38 -1.37
CA SER A 242 1.18 11.93 -0.04
C SER A 242 0.77 13.40 -0.11
N LEU A 243 1.41 14.23 -0.96
CA LEU A 243 0.98 15.61 -1.16
C LEU A 243 -0.44 15.70 -1.74
N VAL A 244 -0.73 14.91 -2.78
CA VAL A 244 -2.06 14.94 -3.43
C VAL A 244 -3.16 14.58 -2.44
N LEU A 245 -2.94 13.53 -1.64
CA LEU A 245 -3.87 13.12 -0.59
C LEU A 245 -3.98 14.16 0.53
N PHE A 246 -2.89 14.85 0.88
CA PHE A 246 -2.93 15.94 1.84
C PHE A 246 -3.78 17.12 1.35
N VAL A 247 -3.72 17.45 0.05
CA VAL A 247 -4.58 18.47 -0.56
C VAL A 247 -6.04 18.04 -0.55
N PHE A 248 -6.35 16.77 -0.80
CA PHE A 248 -7.72 16.26 -0.62
C PHE A 248 -8.17 16.31 0.84
N ALA A 249 -7.30 16.05 1.81
CA ALA A 249 -7.62 16.23 3.24
C ALA A 249 -7.93 17.69 3.60
N ILE A 250 -7.18 18.66 3.07
CA ILE A 250 -7.49 20.10 3.24
C ILE A 250 -8.86 20.43 2.62
N SER A 251 -9.12 19.92 1.42
CA SER A 251 -10.34 20.22 0.68
C SER A 251 -11.58 19.59 1.36
N ALA A 252 -11.43 18.37 1.88
CA ALA A 252 -12.43 17.71 2.73
C ALA A 252 -12.63 18.48 4.04
N SER A 253 -11.56 18.93 4.70
CA SER A 253 -11.61 19.69 5.96
C SER A 253 -12.38 21.01 5.80
N ALA A 254 -12.09 21.78 4.76
CA ALA A 254 -12.77 23.03 4.45
C ALA A 254 -14.25 22.80 4.12
N SER A 255 -14.55 21.82 3.26
CA SER A 255 -15.91 21.50 2.84
C SER A 255 -16.75 20.97 4.00
N PHE A 256 -16.17 20.11 4.85
CA PHE A 256 -16.89 19.52 5.97
C PHE A 256 -17.23 20.57 7.02
N THR A 257 -16.28 21.45 7.32
CA THR A 257 -16.47 22.57 8.25
C THR A 257 -17.54 23.53 7.72
N TYR A 258 -17.50 23.85 6.42
CA TYR A 258 -18.53 24.68 5.79
C TYR A 258 -19.93 24.06 5.93
N ILE A 259 -20.09 22.79 5.56
CA ILE A 259 -21.39 22.10 5.63
C ILE A 259 -21.92 22.03 7.07
N ILE A 260 -21.06 21.74 8.06
CA ILE A 260 -21.46 21.70 9.47
C ILE A 260 -21.86 23.09 9.99
N GLU A 261 -21.13 24.14 9.62
CA GLU A 261 -21.50 25.51 9.98
C GLU A 261 -22.83 25.92 9.32
N ARG A 262 -23.05 25.54 8.05
CA ARG A 262 -24.32 25.79 7.34
C ARG A 262 -25.48 25.04 7.99
N PHE A 263 -25.31 23.77 8.32
CA PHE A 263 -26.31 22.98 9.01
C PHE A 263 -26.63 23.57 10.39
N SER A 264 -25.61 23.98 11.13
CA SER A 264 -25.77 24.64 12.44
C SER A 264 -26.52 25.97 12.30
N PHE A 265 -26.23 26.76 11.27
CA PHE A 265 -26.93 28.01 10.99
C PHE A 265 -28.42 27.79 10.72
N PHE A 266 -28.79 26.83 9.88
CA PHE A 266 -30.19 26.53 9.59
C PHE A 266 -30.93 25.94 10.80
N ALA A 267 -30.24 25.12 11.60
CA ALA A 267 -30.78 24.61 12.85
C ALA A 267 -31.05 25.75 13.86
N GLU A 268 -30.10 26.68 14.02
CA GLU A 268 -30.26 27.87 14.86
C GLU A 268 -31.38 28.78 14.36
N GLU A 269 -31.49 29.03 13.06
CA GLU A 269 -32.55 29.86 12.47
C GLU A 269 -33.95 29.26 12.70
N LYS A 270 -34.08 27.94 12.58
CA LYS A 270 -35.32 27.22 12.89
C LYS A 270 -35.65 27.28 14.39
N MET A 271 -34.65 27.19 15.27
CA MET A 271 -34.86 27.32 16.71
C MET A 271 -35.17 28.77 17.12
N ASP A 272 -34.57 29.77 16.48
CA ASP A 272 -34.81 31.18 16.77
C ASP A 272 -36.18 31.66 16.28
N THR A 273 -36.69 31.11 15.17
CA THR A 273 -38.06 31.37 14.70
C THR A 273 -39.13 30.82 15.65
N GLN A 274 -38.79 29.83 16.47
CA GLN A 274 -39.66 29.29 17.53
C GLN A 274 -39.56 30.06 18.86
N LYS A 275 -38.57 30.94 19.03
CA LYS A 275 -38.37 31.71 20.27
C LYS A 275 -39.05 33.08 20.18
N ILE A 276 -39.69 33.49 21.27
CA ILE A 276 -40.33 34.82 21.41
C ILE A 276 -39.29 35.95 21.37
N HIS A 277 -38.07 35.70 21.86
CA HIS A 277 -36.95 36.63 21.81
C HIS A 277 -35.83 36.08 20.93
N LYS A 278 -35.34 36.91 20.00
CA LYS A 278 -34.17 36.57 19.17
C LYS A 278 -32.94 36.44 20.06
N THR A 279 -32.11 35.42 19.81
CA THR A 279 -30.84 35.26 20.51
C THR A 279 -29.91 36.45 20.24
N ILE A 280 -29.41 37.08 21.30
CA ILE A 280 -28.49 38.20 21.21
C ILE A 280 -27.12 37.67 20.77
N ARG A 281 -26.66 38.10 19.60
CA ARG A 281 -25.31 37.80 19.10
C ARG A 281 -24.36 38.87 19.62
N ALA A 282 -23.56 38.52 20.64
CA ALA A 282 -22.56 39.43 21.18
C ALA A 282 -21.35 39.54 20.22
N TYR A 283 -20.88 40.77 20.02
CA TYR A 283 -19.70 41.10 19.21
C TYR A 283 -18.58 41.61 20.12
N VAL A 284 -17.32 41.41 19.72
CA VAL A 284 -16.18 41.95 20.48
C VAL A 284 -16.10 43.47 20.26
N MET A 285 -16.39 44.25 21.31
CA MET A 285 -16.28 45.72 21.29
C MET A 285 -14.83 46.22 21.28
N ASN A 286 -13.88 45.50 21.88
CA ASN A 286 -12.46 45.90 21.90
C ASN A 286 -11.58 44.98 21.03
N PRO A 287 -11.01 45.46 19.91
CA PRO A 287 -10.12 44.66 19.05
C PRO A 287 -8.82 44.21 19.75
N GLN A 288 -8.43 44.88 20.85
CA GLN A 288 -7.24 44.57 21.65
C GLN A 288 -7.51 43.64 22.83
N SER A 289 -8.78 43.32 23.16
CA SER A 289 -9.06 42.32 24.20
C SER A 289 -8.72 40.93 23.66
N ILE A 290 -7.45 40.55 23.80
CA ILE A 290 -6.99 39.19 23.55
C ILE A 290 -7.63 38.33 24.63
N ALA A 291 -8.78 37.71 24.31
CA ALA A 291 -9.26 36.59 25.08
C ALA A 291 -8.10 35.59 25.17
N LYS A 292 -7.69 35.21 26.38
CA LYS A 292 -6.59 34.27 26.59
C LYS A 292 -6.84 33.03 25.74
N PHE A 293 -5.98 32.85 24.74
CA PHE A 293 -6.14 31.93 23.62
C PHE A 293 -5.94 30.44 23.96
N TRP A 294 -5.78 30.14 25.24
CA TRP A 294 -5.96 28.87 25.92
C TRP A 294 -5.61 29.13 27.38
N HIS A 295 -6.16 28.39 28.32
CA HIS A 295 -5.50 28.32 29.62
C HIS A 295 -4.11 27.71 29.44
N THR A 296 -3.09 28.29 30.06
CA THR A 296 -1.69 27.85 29.94
C THR A 296 -1.55 26.35 30.15
N ARG A 297 -2.29 25.77 31.10
CA ARG A 297 -2.34 24.32 31.34
C ARG A 297 -2.79 23.51 30.12
N HIS A 298 -3.83 23.94 29.40
CA HIS A 298 -4.32 23.23 28.21
C HIS A 298 -3.33 23.33 27.04
N LEU A 299 -2.72 24.50 26.85
CA LEU A 299 -1.63 24.68 25.88
C LEU A 299 -0.50 23.69 26.16
N PHE A 300 0.00 23.63 27.40
CA PHE A 300 1.07 22.69 27.77
C PHE A 300 0.68 21.23 27.51
N VAL A 301 -0.55 20.83 27.83
CA VAL A 301 -1.00 19.45 27.61
C VAL A 301 -1.05 19.10 26.12
N VAL A 302 -1.71 19.93 25.29
CA VAL A 302 -1.86 19.64 23.86
C VAL A 302 -0.53 19.73 23.11
N SER A 303 0.30 20.73 23.42
CA SER A 303 1.64 20.88 22.82
C SER A 303 2.58 19.74 23.23
N SER A 304 2.58 19.34 24.51
CA SER A 304 3.36 18.17 24.97
C SER A 304 2.88 16.89 24.33
N CYS A 305 1.56 16.72 24.16
CA CYS A 305 0.98 15.57 23.47
C CYS A 305 1.37 15.53 21.99
N ALA A 306 1.41 16.68 21.30
CA ALA A 306 1.86 16.78 19.92
C ALA A 306 3.34 16.40 19.79
N LEU A 307 4.20 16.96 20.64
CA LEU A 307 5.63 16.62 20.67
C LEU A 307 5.83 15.13 20.93
N PHE A 308 5.18 14.58 21.95
CA PHE A 308 5.29 13.17 22.29
C PHE A 308 4.83 12.29 21.13
N SER A 309 3.68 12.59 20.53
CA SER A 309 3.14 11.80 19.42
C SER A 309 4.06 11.80 18.20
N ILE A 310 4.65 12.95 17.84
CA ILE A 310 5.60 13.05 16.71
C ILE A 310 6.93 12.35 17.06
N ALA A 311 7.54 12.66 18.19
CA ALA A 311 8.85 12.13 18.56
C ALA A 311 8.80 10.62 18.82
N PHE A 312 7.82 10.14 19.60
CA PHE A 312 7.64 8.73 19.89
C PHE A 312 7.39 7.93 18.62
N SER A 313 6.48 8.38 17.76
CA SER A 313 6.18 7.66 16.52
C SER A 313 7.36 7.63 15.55
N ALA A 314 8.10 8.75 15.43
CA ALA A 314 9.28 8.83 14.59
C ALA A 314 10.38 7.88 15.07
N LEU A 315 10.68 7.87 16.37
CA LEU A 315 11.67 6.96 16.95
C LEU A 315 11.21 5.49 16.85
N PHE A 316 9.95 5.20 17.18
CA PHE A 316 9.40 3.85 17.11
C PHE A 316 9.44 3.28 15.71
N LEU A 317 9.03 4.06 14.70
CA LEU A 317 9.08 3.63 13.30
C LEU A 317 10.53 3.51 12.80
N TYR A 318 11.39 4.45 13.14
CA TYR A 318 12.81 4.40 12.77
C TYR A 318 13.49 3.15 13.34
N PHE A 319 13.45 2.93 14.66
CA PHE A 319 14.07 1.76 15.30
C PHE A 319 13.33 0.44 15.02
N GLY A 320 12.03 0.51 14.78
CA GLY A 320 11.20 -0.63 14.39
C GLY A 320 11.67 -1.28 13.10
N PHE A 321 12.01 -0.44 12.11
CA PHE A 321 12.41 -0.82 10.75
C PHE A 321 13.92 -0.58 10.43
N ASN A 322 14.73 -0.11 11.39
CA ASN A 322 16.14 0.25 11.15
C ASN A 322 17.00 -0.90 10.60
N LYS A 323 16.74 -2.12 11.08
CA LYS A 323 17.43 -3.32 10.59
C LYS A 323 17.17 -3.56 9.10
N THR A 324 15.96 -3.29 8.64
CA THR A 324 15.52 -3.45 7.25
C THR A 324 16.11 -2.43 6.28
N ILE A 325 16.41 -1.23 6.77
CA ILE A 325 16.76 -0.06 5.96
C ILE A 325 18.25 0.01 5.64
N LYS A 326 19.10 -0.57 6.49
CA LYS A 326 20.57 -0.47 6.33
C LYS A 326 21.16 -1.44 5.31
N ALA A 327 20.43 -2.49 4.95
CA ALA A 327 20.99 -3.58 4.15
C ALA A 327 21.03 -3.29 2.66
N TYR A 328 20.15 -2.43 2.14
CA TYR A 328 19.97 -2.30 0.70
C TYR A 328 19.90 -0.86 0.21
N GLN A 329 20.55 -0.62 -0.93
CA GLN A 329 20.38 0.59 -1.72
C GLN A 329 18.91 0.70 -2.15
N ASN A 330 18.41 1.91 -2.39
CA ASN A 330 16.98 2.20 -2.63
C ASN A 330 16.31 1.40 -3.77
N THR A 331 17.08 0.67 -4.57
CA THR A 331 16.65 -0.13 -5.70
C THR A 331 17.11 -1.57 -5.46
N LEU A 332 16.18 -2.52 -5.53
CA LEU A 332 16.46 -3.95 -5.50
C LEU A 332 16.03 -4.57 -6.83
N TYR A 333 16.77 -5.57 -7.30
CA TYR A 333 16.40 -6.32 -8.50
C TYR A 333 15.72 -7.61 -8.09
N LEU A 334 14.45 -7.78 -8.45
CA LEU A 334 13.68 -8.98 -8.13
C LEU A 334 12.91 -9.51 -9.33
N PRO A 335 12.46 -10.78 -9.30
CA PRO A 335 11.54 -11.33 -10.27
C PRO A 335 10.23 -10.53 -10.30
N MET A 336 9.99 -9.80 -11.39
CA MET A 336 8.79 -8.98 -11.60
C MET A 336 8.06 -9.38 -12.87
N PRO A 337 6.72 -9.23 -12.92
CA PRO A 337 6.00 -9.32 -14.18
C PRO A 337 6.50 -8.26 -15.17
N GLU A 338 6.95 -8.68 -16.35
CA GLU A 338 7.44 -7.78 -17.40
C GLU A 338 6.36 -7.55 -18.45
N ALA A 339 5.84 -8.64 -19.02
CA ALA A 339 4.82 -8.59 -20.06
C ALA A 339 3.68 -9.57 -19.75
N SER A 340 2.46 -9.16 -20.11
CA SER A 340 1.26 -9.96 -19.91
C SER A 340 0.49 -10.09 -21.21
N VAL A 341 0.00 -11.30 -21.48
CA VAL A 341 -0.93 -11.54 -22.58
C VAL A 341 -2.25 -10.80 -22.32
N GLY A 342 -2.81 -10.15 -23.35
CA GLY A 342 -4.05 -9.37 -23.22
C GLY A 342 -5.30 -10.25 -23.00
N ILE A 343 -5.24 -11.50 -23.45
CA ILE A 343 -6.32 -12.48 -23.35
C ILE A 343 -6.38 -13.06 -21.93
N PRO A 344 -7.52 -12.95 -21.22
CA PRO A 344 -7.69 -13.57 -19.91
C PRO A 344 -7.84 -15.10 -20.01
N GLY A 345 -7.36 -15.80 -18.98
CA GLY A 345 -7.40 -17.26 -18.90
C GLY A 345 -6.24 -17.95 -19.62
N PHE A 346 -6.31 -19.28 -19.66
CA PHE A 346 -5.27 -20.13 -20.22
C PHE A 346 -5.84 -20.94 -21.39
N SER A 347 -5.81 -20.32 -22.57
CA SER A 347 -6.20 -20.95 -23.83
C SER A 347 -4.98 -21.05 -24.76
N LYS A 348 -5.09 -21.89 -25.78
CA LYS A 348 -4.09 -22.03 -26.84
C LYS A 348 -3.81 -20.71 -27.53
N LYS A 349 -4.84 -19.92 -27.83
CA LYS A 349 -4.67 -18.58 -28.42
C LYS A 349 -3.82 -17.67 -27.53
N ALA A 350 -4.06 -17.71 -26.22
CA ALA A 350 -3.27 -16.93 -25.26
C ALA A 350 -1.82 -17.44 -25.15
N PHE A 351 -1.62 -18.76 -25.26
CA PHE A 351 -0.29 -19.37 -25.29
C PHE A 351 0.50 -19.01 -26.57
N ASP A 352 -0.16 -18.97 -27.72
CA ASP A 352 0.47 -18.56 -28.98
C ASP A 352 0.85 -17.07 -28.96
N GLU A 353 0.07 -16.23 -28.27
CA GLU A 353 0.40 -14.83 -28.02
C GLU A 353 1.58 -14.70 -27.06
N LEU A 354 1.64 -15.51 -25.99
CA LEU A 354 2.78 -15.55 -25.07
C LEU A 354 4.09 -15.84 -25.81
N LYS A 355 4.09 -16.82 -26.72
CA LYS A 355 5.28 -17.14 -27.55
C LYS A 355 5.81 -15.95 -28.36
N LYS A 356 4.93 -15.03 -28.77
CA LYS A 356 5.31 -13.83 -29.54
C LYS A 356 5.90 -12.72 -28.66
N ILE A 357 5.55 -12.69 -27.38
CA ILE A 357 5.94 -11.64 -26.44
C ILE A 357 7.29 -11.95 -25.78
N ARG A 358 7.64 -13.23 -25.63
CA ARG A 358 8.89 -13.66 -25.00
C ARG A 358 10.12 -13.13 -25.72
N THR A 359 11.09 -12.69 -24.93
CA THR A 359 12.37 -12.14 -25.41
C THR A 359 13.52 -13.15 -25.28
N GLY A 360 13.33 -14.20 -24.49
CA GLY A 360 14.29 -15.30 -24.29
C GLY A 360 15.14 -15.17 -23.01
N ASP A 361 15.21 -13.96 -22.46
CA ASP A 361 15.84 -13.63 -21.18
C ASP A 361 14.85 -13.72 -20.00
N ASP A 362 13.59 -14.07 -20.29
CA ASP A 362 12.54 -14.27 -19.31
C ASP A 362 12.85 -15.47 -18.39
N LEU A 363 12.45 -15.35 -17.12
CA LEU A 363 12.43 -16.44 -16.15
C LEU A 363 11.44 -17.54 -16.59
N PRO A 364 11.64 -18.79 -16.14
CA PRO A 364 10.69 -19.88 -16.34
C PRO A 364 9.24 -19.49 -16.04
N ASP A 365 8.36 -19.60 -17.03
CA ASP A 365 6.94 -19.26 -16.91
C ASP A 365 6.00 -20.48 -17.18
N LEU A 366 4.68 -20.30 -17.05
CA LEU A 366 3.70 -21.38 -17.29
C LEU A 366 3.71 -21.94 -18.71
N GLY A 367 4.03 -21.12 -19.71
CA GLY A 367 4.16 -21.62 -21.06
C GLY A 367 5.40 -22.48 -21.25
N ASN A 368 6.47 -22.29 -20.45
CA ASN A 368 7.59 -23.23 -20.44
C ASN A 368 7.12 -24.58 -19.93
N LEU A 369 6.44 -24.63 -18.77
CA LEU A 369 5.84 -25.85 -18.24
C LEU A 369 4.97 -26.59 -19.27
N ILE A 370 4.09 -25.86 -19.97
CA ILE A 370 3.21 -26.45 -20.99
C ILE A 370 4.00 -26.99 -22.18
N SER A 371 4.97 -26.22 -22.68
CA SER A 371 5.82 -26.64 -23.82
C SER A 371 6.61 -27.89 -23.46
N ASP A 372 7.10 -27.93 -22.25
CA ASP A 372 7.93 -28.99 -21.70
C ASP A 372 7.13 -30.27 -21.48
N THR A 373 5.94 -30.15 -20.90
CA THR A 373 5.02 -31.28 -20.76
C THR A 373 4.58 -31.84 -22.11
N TRP A 374 4.37 -30.97 -23.10
CA TRP A 374 4.06 -31.38 -24.47
C TRP A 374 5.24 -32.14 -25.08
N ASN A 375 6.44 -31.58 -24.97
CA ASN A 375 7.66 -32.21 -25.49
C ASN A 375 7.89 -33.57 -24.83
N ALA A 376 7.79 -33.70 -23.51
CA ALA A 376 7.96 -34.97 -22.82
C ALA A 376 6.96 -36.03 -23.28
N LYS A 377 5.71 -35.63 -23.57
CA LYS A 377 4.67 -36.53 -24.05
C LYS A 377 4.87 -36.96 -25.51
N VAL A 378 5.42 -36.08 -26.34
CA VAL A 378 5.50 -36.27 -27.80
C VAL A 378 6.86 -36.78 -28.26
N ILE A 379 7.97 -36.42 -27.59
CA ILE A 379 9.34 -36.79 -27.94
C ILE A 379 9.49 -38.29 -28.26
N PRO A 380 8.95 -39.23 -27.45
CA PRO A 380 9.07 -40.66 -27.73
C PRO A 380 8.47 -41.11 -29.07
N PHE A 381 7.55 -40.31 -29.63
CA PHE A 381 6.79 -40.63 -30.83
C PHE A 381 7.21 -39.78 -32.05
N THR A 382 8.04 -38.75 -31.86
CA THR A 382 8.57 -37.93 -32.95
C THR A 382 9.84 -38.53 -33.56
N ARG A 383 9.98 -38.41 -34.89
CA ARG A 383 11.19 -38.83 -35.59
C ARG A 383 12.39 -37.99 -35.14
N LEU A 384 13.52 -38.66 -34.87
CA LEU A 384 14.80 -38.03 -34.56
C LEU A 384 15.17 -37.00 -35.65
N GLY A 385 15.25 -35.72 -35.28
CA GLY A 385 15.63 -34.61 -36.17
C GLY A 385 14.53 -33.61 -36.54
N LEU A 386 13.26 -33.89 -36.21
CA LEU A 386 12.16 -32.91 -36.31
C LEU A 386 11.88 -32.32 -34.92
N SER A 387 11.96 -30.99 -34.79
CA SER A 387 11.51 -30.32 -33.57
C SER A 387 9.99 -30.52 -33.42
N PRO A 388 9.49 -31.01 -32.27
CA PRO A 388 8.05 -31.16 -32.01
C PRO A 388 7.26 -29.84 -32.07
N GLN A 389 7.95 -28.70 -32.16
CA GLN A 389 7.39 -27.36 -32.00
C GLN A 389 6.47 -26.87 -33.13
N GLU A 390 6.40 -27.56 -34.27
CA GLU A 390 5.64 -27.06 -35.44
C GLU A 390 4.26 -27.71 -35.64
N ASN A 391 3.95 -28.81 -34.97
CA ASN A 391 2.68 -29.52 -35.20
C ASN A 391 1.78 -29.53 -33.96
N ASP A 392 0.64 -28.85 -34.10
CA ASP A 392 -0.47 -28.85 -33.14
C ASP A 392 -1.10 -30.22 -32.91
N ARG A 393 -0.79 -31.18 -33.78
CA ARG A 393 -1.30 -32.55 -33.74
C ARG A 393 -0.19 -33.51 -34.11
N VAL A 394 0.06 -34.48 -33.25
CA VAL A 394 0.97 -35.59 -33.52
C VAL A 394 0.15 -36.87 -33.54
N SER A 395 0.04 -37.47 -34.73
CA SER A 395 -0.60 -38.76 -34.94
C SER A 395 0.45 -39.84 -35.15
N PHE A 396 0.31 -40.92 -34.41
CA PHE A 396 1.06 -42.15 -34.61
C PHE A 396 0.11 -43.19 -35.17
N ASN A 397 0.49 -43.82 -36.28
CA ASN A 397 -0.31 -44.88 -36.90
C ASN A 397 0.17 -46.22 -36.37
N ASP A 398 -0.77 -47.07 -35.99
CA ASP A 398 -0.45 -48.42 -35.53
C ASP A 398 -0.51 -49.38 -36.71
N PHE A 399 0.37 -50.38 -36.73
CA PHE A 399 0.48 -51.32 -37.83
C PHE A 399 0.23 -52.73 -37.31
N SER A 400 -0.84 -53.36 -37.79
CA SER A 400 -1.13 -54.77 -37.52
C SER A 400 -0.87 -55.62 -38.76
N VAL A 401 -0.43 -56.86 -38.55
CA VAL A 401 -0.19 -57.82 -39.64
C VAL A 401 -1.25 -58.91 -39.56
N ASP A 402 -1.97 -59.13 -40.65
CA ASP A 402 -2.99 -60.18 -40.72
C ASP A 402 -2.34 -61.58 -40.87
N GLU A 403 -3.15 -62.64 -40.76
CA GLU A 403 -2.71 -64.04 -40.90
C GLU A 403 -2.14 -64.37 -42.29
N ASN A 404 -2.35 -63.50 -43.30
CA ASN A 404 -1.83 -63.63 -44.66
C ASN A 404 -0.56 -62.78 -44.89
N GLY A 405 -0.06 -62.08 -43.88
CA GLY A 405 1.11 -61.21 -43.98
C GLY A 405 0.83 -59.82 -44.57
N VAL A 406 -0.45 -59.42 -44.69
CA VAL A 406 -0.85 -58.08 -45.12
C VAL A 406 -0.78 -57.12 -43.94
N VAL A 407 -0.01 -56.05 -44.10
CA VAL A 407 0.08 -54.97 -43.11
C VAL A 407 -1.12 -54.04 -43.27
N THR A 408 -1.96 -53.94 -42.25
CA THR A 408 -3.05 -52.96 -42.17
C THR A 408 -2.67 -51.81 -41.24
N GLU A 409 -2.73 -50.59 -41.78
CA GLU A 409 -2.55 -49.35 -41.03
C GLU A 409 -3.85 -49.00 -40.30
N GLN A 410 -3.76 -48.77 -39.00
CA GLN A 410 -4.86 -48.30 -38.16
C GLN A 410 -4.53 -46.92 -37.61
N ASP A 411 -5.55 -46.07 -37.46
CA ASP A 411 -5.42 -44.80 -36.73
C ASP A 411 -5.00 -45.12 -35.29
N GLY A 412 -3.74 -44.83 -34.97
CA GLY A 412 -3.20 -45.06 -33.63
C GLY A 412 -3.40 -43.86 -32.71
N LEU A 413 -2.43 -43.58 -31.83
CA LEU A 413 -2.52 -42.52 -30.82
C LEU A 413 -2.40 -41.14 -31.45
N VAL A 414 -3.35 -40.25 -31.13
CA VAL A 414 -3.34 -38.85 -31.55
C VAL A 414 -3.20 -37.95 -30.32
N PHE A 415 -2.16 -37.13 -30.31
CA PHE A 415 -1.97 -36.05 -29.34
C PHE A 415 -2.32 -34.72 -29.98
N ASN A 416 -3.15 -33.93 -29.31
CA ASN A 416 -3.50 -32.57 -29.73
C ASN A 416 -2.97 -31.56 -28.72
N PHE A 417 -2.33 -30.51 -29.23
CA PHE A 417 -1.98 -29.33 -28.46
C PHE A 417 -3.15 -28.34 -28.57
N ASP A 418 -4.12 -28.48 -27.67
CA ASP A 418 -5.35 -27.70 -27.63
C ASP A 418 -5.64 -27.10 -26.23
N ASP A 419 -6.79 -26.44 -26.09
CA ASP A 419 -7.22 -25.84 -24.83
C ASP A 419 -7.40 -26.89 -23.72
N GLU A 420 -7.77 -28.14 -24.05
CA GLU A 420 -7.95 -29.20 -23.07
C GLU A 420 -6.61 -29.68 -22.54
N PHE A 421 -5.62 -29.85 -23.44
CA PHE A 421 -4.25 -30.15 -23.05
C PHE A 421 -3.71 -29.10 -22.09
N ILE A 422 -3.78 -27.80 -22.46
CA ILE A 422 -3.28 -26.70 -21.62
C ILE A 422 -3.95 -26.71 -20.24
N LYS A 423 -5.28 -26.86 -20.19
CA LYS A 423 -6.02 -26.94 -18.92
C LYS A 423 -5.58 -28.13 -18.07
N SER A 424 -5.36 -29.28 -18.69
CA SER A 424 -4.93 -30.49 -17.97
C SER A 424 -3.56 -30.29 -17.31
N VAL A 425 -2.58 -29.73 -18.03
CA VAL A 425 -1.24 -29.46 -17.49
C VAL A 425 -1.32 -28.50 -16.30
N ILE A 426 -2.09 -27.42 -16.44
CA ILE A 426 -2.26 -26.43 -15.38
C ILE A 426 -2.98 -27.01 -14.17
N SER A 427 -3.97 -27.89 -14.36
CA SER A 427 -4.74 -28.47 -13.24
C SER A 427 -3.93 -29.45 -12.39
N PHE A 428 -2.96 -30.15 -12.98
CA PHE A 428 -2.13 -31.16 -12.31
C PHE A 428 -0.74 -30.66 -11.93
N ARG A 429 -0.54 -29.33 -11.89
CA ARG A 429 0.73 -28.74 -11.45
C ARG A 429 1.04 -29.11 -9.99
N THR A 430 2.32 -29.31 -9.69
CA THR A 430 2.81 -29.54 -8.33
C THR A 430 2.56 -28.31 -7.46
N SER A 431 2.14 -28.49 -6.22
CA SER A 431 1.87 -27.40 -5.28
C SER A 431 2.49 -27.71 -3.91
N PRO A 432 3.11 -26.74 -3.21
CA PRO A 432 3.32 -25.34 -3.61
C PRO A 432 4.49 -25.16 -4.60
N SER A 433 4.33 -24.31 -5.62
CA SER A 433 5.36 -24.04 -6.64
C SER A 433 5.21 -22.66 -7.30
N ILE A 434 6.17 -22.23 -8.12
CA ILE A 434 6.08 -20.96 -8.87
C ILE A 434 4.91 -20.99 -9.85
N GLU A 435 4.55 -22.17 -10.36
CA GLU A 435 3.40 -22.37 -11.23
C GLU A 435 2.09 -21.95 -10.53
N ASP A 436 1.94 -22.13 -9.21
CA ASP A 436 0.79 -21.60 -8.48
C ASP A 436 0.75 -20.07 -8.44
N LEU A 437 1.91 -19.47 -8.22
CA LEU A 437 2.07 -18.01 -8.22
C LEU A 437 1.76 -17.43 -9.61
N LEU A 438 2.22 -18.05 -10.68
CA LEU A 438 1.93 -17.60 -12.04
C LEU A 438 0.47 -17.87 -12.41
N TYR A 439 -0.11 -18.99 -11.96
CA TYR A 439 -1.51 -19.32 -12.20
C TYR A 439 -2.46 -18.30 -11.54
N SER A 440 -2.13 -17.81 -10.35
CA SER A 440 -2.94 -16.84 -9.60
C SER A 440 -3.21 -15.53 -10.38
N GLN A 441 -2.32 -15.17 -11.32
CA GLN A 441 -2.48 -14.00 -12.21
C GLN A 441 -3.70 -14.11 -13.11
N GLY A 442 -4.18 -15.33 -13.40
CA GLY A 442 -5.35 -15.60 -14.22
C GLY A 442 -5.15 -15.33 -15.72
N ARG A 443 -3.90 -15.18 -16.16
CA ARG A 443 -3.47 -15.03 -17.56
C ARG A 443 -2.00 -15.42 -17.68
N PHE A 444 -1.53 -15.67 -18.89
CA PHE A 444 -0.10 -15.88 -19.13
C PHE A 444 0.69 -14.58 -18.95
N ILE A 445 1.81 -14.69 -18.24
CA ILE A 445 2.71 -13.59 -17.91
C ILE A 445 4.15 -14.07 -18.02
N THR A 446 5.03 -13.21 -18.51
CA THR A 446 6.49 -13.42 -18.42
C THR A 446 7.05 -12.61 -17.27
N ALA A 447 8.16 -13.09 -16.71
CA ALA A 447 8.81 -12.44 -15.58
C ALA A 447 10.30 -12.27 -15.86
N SER A 448 10.87 -11.16 -15.40
CA SER A 448 12.30 -10.92 -15.50
C SER A 448 12.80 -10.16 -14.27
N TYR A 449 14.12 -10.09 -14.12
CA TYR A 449 14.74 -9.29 -13.07
C TYR A 449 14.63 -7.81 -13.41
N ALA A 450 13.80 -7.09 -12.67
CA ALA A 450 13.60 -5.66 -12.87
C ALA A 450 13.90 -4.86 -11.59
N PRO A 451 14.43 -3.62 -11.72
CA PRO A 451 14.72 -2.76 -10.58
C PRO A 451 13.43 -2.17 -9.99
N LYS A 452 13.11 -2.53 -8.74
CA LYS A 452 12.02 -1.91 -7.97
C LYS A 452 12.59 -0.97 -6.93
N LYS A 453 12.11 0.28 -6.94
CA LYS A 453 12.39 1.23 -5.85
C LYS A 453 11.48 0.93 -4.67
N PHE A 454 12.03 0.35 -3.62
CA PHE A 454 11.25 0.15 -2.40
C PHE A 454 11.13 1.47 -1.63
N PRO A 455 9.99 1.74 -0.98
CA PRO A 455 9.79 2.94 -0.18
C PRO A 455 10.58 2.89 1.16
N LEU A 456 11.78 2.32 1.16
CA LEU A 456 12.71 2.28 2.30
C LEU A 456 13.09 3.70 2.76
N ASN A 457 13.04 4.67 1.84
CA ASN A 457 13.22 6.10 2.12
C ASN A 457 12.19 6.69 3.11
N ARG A 458 11.05 6.04 3.37
CA ARG A 458 10.01 6.53 4.30
C ARG A 458 10.44 6.51 5.78
N TYR A 459 11.53 5.82 6.08
CA TYR A 459 12.05 5.58 7.42
C TYR A 459 13.55 5.92 7.53
N ASN A 460 14.09 6.69 6.58
CA ASN A 460 15.50 7.06 6.59
C ASN A 460 15.85 8.09 7.70
N SER A 461 17.15 8.28 7.93
CA SER A 461 17.66 9.23 8.94
C SER A 461 17.27 10.68 8.65
N ALA A 462 17.15 11.06 7.38
CA ALA A 462 16.70 12.39 6.97
C ALA A 462 15.23 12.64 7.37
N ALA A 463 14.35 11.66 7.16
CA ALA A 463 12.95 11.70 7.56
C ALA A 463 12.81 11.77 9.08
N LEU A 464 13.64 11.03 9.82
CA LEU A 464 13.71 11.14 11.28
C LEU A 464 14.11 12.56 11.71
N LEU A 465 15.16 13.13 11.11
CA LEU A 465 15.62 14.49 11.43
C LEU A 465 14.53 15.53 11.16
N VAL A 466 13.88 15.47 9.99
CA VAL A 466 12.77 16.37 9.66
C VAL A 466 11.61 16.21 10.64
N ALA A 467 11.28 14.98 11.04
CA ALA A 467 10.23 14.72 12.03
C ALA A 467 10.59 15.28 13.42
N LEU A 468 11.82 15.09 13.89
CA LEU A 468 12.28 15.64 15.16
C LEU A 468 12.30 17.17 15.16
N VAL A 469 12.73 17.79 14.05
CA VAL A 469 12.63 19.25 13.89
C VAL A 469 11.18 19.71 13.91
N SER A 470 10.26 18.97 13.26
CA SER A 470 8.83 19.28 13.31
C SER A 470 8.22 19.12 14.72
N ALA A 471 8.76 18.23 15.55
CA ALA A 471 8.32 18.04 16.94
C ALA A 471 8.68 19.23 17.85
N ILE A 472 9.65 20.06 17.45
CA ILE A 472 10.01 21.30 18.17
C ILE A 472 8.99 22.42 17.89
N MET A 473 8.24 22.36 16.79
CA MET A 473 7.28 23.41 16.40
C MET A 473 6.18 23.65 17.46
N PRO A 474 5.57 22.64 18.08
CA PRO A 474 4.68 22.84 19.23
C PRO A 474 5.33 23.59 20.40
N LEU A 475 6.63 23.38 20.68
CA LEU A 475 7.37 24.09 21.74
C LEU A 475 7.58 25.57 21.41
N MET A 476 7.77 25.92 20.14
CA MET A 476 7.90 27.32 19.72
C MET A 476 6.67 28.15 20.08
N ILE A 477 5.46 27.57 20.00
CA ILE A 477 4.24 28.25 20.46
C ILE A 477 4.28 28.50 21.98
N ILE A 478 4.74 27.52 22.75
CA ILE A 478 4.87 27.66 24.21
C ILE A 478 5.88 28.77 24.53
N LEU A 479 7.07 28.72 23.94
CA LEU A 479 8.15 29.67 24.20
C LEU A 479 7.74 31.10 23.87
N LEU A 480 7.23 31.33 22.65
CA LEU A 480 6.79 32.67 22.23
C LEU A 480 5.71 33.23 23.15
N ARG A 481 4.80 32.39 23.67
CA ARG A 481 3.68 32.89 24.49
C ARG A 481 3.89 32.92 25.99
N VAL A 482 4.82 32.13 26.51
CA VAL A 482 5.18 32.15 27.93
C VAL A 482 6.26 33.19 28.20
N LEU A 483 7.15 33.47 27.23
CA LEU A 483 8.24 34.43 27.36
C LEU A 483 7.89 35.85 26.88
N GLU A 484 6.93 36.06 25.97
CA GLU A 484 6.42 37.41 25.61
C GLU A 484 5.47 38.01 26.68
N LYS A 485 5.58 37.58 27.94
CA LYS A 485 4.74 38.06 29.04
C LYS A 485 5.37 39.20 29.81
#